data_AF-A0A963SA31-F1
#
_entry.id   AF-A0A963SA31-F1
#
_cell.length_a   1.000
_cell.length_b   1.000
_cell.length_c   1.000
_cell.angle_alpha   90.00
_cell.angle_beta   90.00
_cell.angle_gamma   90.00
#
_symmetry.space_group_name_H-M   'P 1'
#
loop_
_entity.id
_entity.type
_entity.pdbx_description
1 polymer ?
#
loop_
_entity_poly.entity_id
_entity_poly.type
_entity_poly.pdbx_seq_one_letter_code
_entity_poly.pdbx_strand_id
1 'polypeptide(L)'
;MRYAYGVTTALLLGGATLSLATGLPAGAQVAQNEQSAMTRAVPRAGAPASFADLTDQLAPAVVNISTRQRVKVQNQNPFAGTPFADLFGGGQQQGPTTREAQSLGSGFIISADGYVVTNNHVIVADGRGEVESITVTMPDGNEFPA
;
A
#
# COMPACT_ATOMS: atom_id res chain seq x y z
N MET A 1 5.77 43.82 34.24
CA MET A 1 6.93 43.24 33.52
C MET A 1 8.18 42.95 34.37
N ARG A 2 8.32 43.43 35.62
CA ARG A 2 9.56 43.28 36.40
C ARG A 2 9.67 41.96 37.20
N TYR A 3 8.55 41.30 37.49
CA TYR A 3 8.50 40.07 38.30
C TYR A 3 8.62 38.78 37.47
N ALA A 4 8.40 38.84 36.16
CA ALA A 4 8.46 37.67 35.29
C ALA A 4 9.88 37.07 35.24
N TYR A 5 10.90 37.93 35.09
CA TYR A 5 12.30 37.51 35.05
C TYR A 5 12.81 36.90 36.36
N GLY A 6 12.27 37.33 37.51
CA GLY A 6 12.64 36.79 38.82
C GLY A 6 12.18 35.33 38.98
N VAL A 7 10.95 35.03 38.56
CA VAL A 7 10.38 33.69 38.65
C VAL A 7 11.08 32.72 37.71
N THR A 8 11.42 33.13 36.48
CA THR A 8 12.13 32.28 35.51
C THR A 8 13.55 31.96 35.98
N THR A 9 14.25 32.95 36.56
CA THR A 9 15.62 32.75 37.05
C THR A 9 15.66 31.85 38.28
N ALA A 10 14.69 31.98 39.20
CA ALA A 10 14.56 31.11 40.37
C ALA A 10 14.25 29.65 39.97
N LEU A 11 13.39 29.44 38.97
CA LEU A 11 13.07 28.11 38.45
C LEU A 11 14.27 27.42 37.78
N LEU A 12 15.05 28.16 36.99
CA LEU A 12 16.26 27.64 36.35
C LEU A 12 17.35 27.27 37.38
N LEU A 13 17.58 28.13 38.37
CA LEU A 13 18.54 27.84 39.45
C LEU A 13 18.07 26.69 40.34
N GLY A 14 16.78 26.61 40.65
CA GLY A 14 16.20 25.49 41.40
C GLY A 14 16.33 24.15 40.67
N GLY A 15 16.04 24.10 39.37
CA GLY A 15 16.17 22.89 38.56
C GLY A 15 17.61 22.40 38.42
N ALA A 16 18.57 23.32 38.26
CA ALA A 16 19.98 22.98 38.16
C ALA A 16 20.56 22.47 39.49
N THR A 17 20.22 23.12 40.61
CA THR A 17 20.67 22.71 41.95
C THR A 17 20.10 21.35 42.38
N LEU A 18 18.83 21.08 42.06
CA LEU A 18 18.21 19.78 42.33
C LEU A 18 18.86 18.64 41.52
N SER A 19 19.22 18.89 40.26
CA SER A 19 19.89 17.90 39.41
C SER A 19 21.30 17.59 39.92
N LEU A 20 22.04 18.61 40.38
CA LEU A 20 23.38 18.45 40.97
C LEU A 20 23.34 17.75 42.34
N ALA A 21 22.35 18.06 43.19
CA ALA A 21 22.25 17.50 44.54
C ALA A 21 21.77 16.05 44.57
N THR A 22 20.93 15.65 43.60
CA THR A 22 20.34 14.29 43.56
C THR A 22 21.06 13.35 42.61
N GLY A 23 21.94 13.86 41.74
CA GLY A 23 22.65 13.06 40.74
C GLY A 23 21.75 12.47 39.65
N LEU A 24 20.46 12.85 39.63
CA LEU A 24 19.50 12.49 38.60
C LEU A 24 19.57 13.57 37.52
N PRO A 25 20.25 13.33 36.37
CA PRO A 25 20.22 14.28 35.28
C PRO A 25 18.79 14.39 34.79
N ALA A 26 18.22 15.61 34.80
CA ALA A 26 17.05 15.94 33.99
C ALA A 26 17.49 15.97 32.51
N GLY A 27 17.86 14.80 31.99
CA GLY A 27 18.30 14.62 30.61
C GLY A 27 17.08 14.73 29.70
N ALA A 28 17.06 15.74 28.84
CA ALA A 28 16.30 15.64 27.62
C ALA A 28 16.81 14.40 26.87
N GLN A 29 15.98 13.36 26.78
CA GLN A 29 16.25 12.18 25.97
C GLN A 29 16.27 12.64 24.51
N VAL A 30 17.43 13.04 24.01
CA VAL A 30 17.65 13.05 22.57
C VAL A 30 17.50 11.62 22.11
N ALA A 31 16.56 11.36 21.20
CA ALA A 31 16.33 10.06 20.63
C ALA A 31 17.68 9.54 20.09
N GLN A 32 18.30 8.61 20.81
CA GLN A 32 19.40 7.85 20.27
C GLN A 32 18.77 7.02 19.16
N ASN A 33 19.06 7.37 17.91
CA ASN A 33 18.89 6.45 16.80
C ASN A 33 19.83 5.29 17.07
N GLU A 34 19.40 4.35 17.91
CA GLU A 34 20.09 3.09 18.07
C GLU A 34 20.11 2.48 16.67
N GLN A 35 21.33 2.36 16.13
CA GLN A 35 21.57 1.57 14.95
C GLN A 35 21.02 0.18 15.30
N SER A 36 19.82 -0.15 14.82
CA SER A 36 19.28 -1.49 14.96
C SER A 36 20.25 -2.38 14.21
N ALA A 37 21.22 -2.94 14.94
CA ALA A 37 22.09 -3.98 14.44
C ALA A 37 21.14 -5.13 14.16
N MET A 38 20.72 -5.26 12.90
CA MET A 38 20.00 -6.43 12.46
C MET A 38 20.94 -7.60 12.68
N THR A 39 20.75 -8.31 13.79
CA THR A 39 21.39 -9.59 14.04
C THR A 39 21.18 -10.42 12.80
N ARG A 40 22.27 -10.70 12.07
CA ARG A 40 22.25 -11.56 10.90
C ARG A 40 21.61 -12.87 11.34
N ALA A 41 20.38 -13.09 10.90
CA ALA A 41 19.68 -14.34 11.13
C ALA A 41 20.53 -15.43 10.49
N VAL A 42 21.24 -16.19 11.32
CA VAL A 42 22.02 -17.33 10.85
C VAL A 42 21.00 -18.37 10.39
N PRO A 43 21.00 -18.79 9.12
CA PRO A 43 20.10 -19.84 8.66
C PRO A 43 20.29 -21.08 9.54
N ARG A 44 19.19 -21.80 9.80
CA ARG A 44 19.27 -23.09 10.51
C ARG A 44 20.26 -24.00 9.75
N ALA A 45 21.01 -24.84 10.47
CA ALA A 45 21.92 -25.78 9.84
C ALA A 45 21.19 -26.59 8.76
N GLY A 46 21.68 -26.52 7.51
CA GLY A 46 21.06 -27.13 6.33
C GLY A 46 20.14 -26.23 5.51
N ALA A 47 19.81 -25.02 5.97
CA ALA A 47 19.10 -24.03 5.17
C ALA A 47 20.08 -23.21 4.31
N PRO A 48 19.70 -22.85 3.07
CA PRO A 48 20.54 -22.03 2.23
C PRO A 48 20.71 -20.62 2.83
N ALA A 49 21.87 -20.01 2.57
CA ALA A 49 22.16 -18.65 3.02
C ALA A 49 21.29 -17.58 2.34
N SER A 50 20.74 -17.90 1.17
CA SER A 50 19.87 -17.03 0.36
C SER A 50 19.00 -17.87 -0.58
N PHE A 51 17.88 -17.30 -1.02
CA PHE A 51 17.05 -17.83 -2.11
C PHE A 51 17.32 -17.12 -3.46
N ALA A 52 18.38 -16.32 -3.54
CA ALA A 52 18.73 -15.56 -4.74
C ALA A 52 18.87 -16.47 -5.97
N ASP A 53 19.66 -17.53 -5.88
CA ASP A 53 19.89 -18.45 -7.01
C ASP A 53 18.58 -19.12 -7.49
N LEU A 54 17.69 -19.46 -6.56
CA LEU A 54 16.38 -20.03 -6.89
C LEU A 54 15.47 -18.97 -7.53
N THR A 55 15.53 -17.74 -7.04
CA THR A 55 14.78 -16.61 -7.60
C THR A 55 15.25 -16.30 -9.01
N ASP A 56 16.56 -16.26 -9.25
CA ASP A 56 17.13 -16.01 -10.59
C ASP A 56 16.73 -17.09 -11.59
N GLN A 57 16.63 -18.35 -11.14
CA GLN A 57 16.18 -19.46 -11.98
C GLN A 57 14.68 -19.41 -12.30
N LEU A 58 13.84 -18.97 -11.37
CA LEU A 58 12.38 -19.03 -11.48
C LEU A 58 11.71 -17.71 -11.88
N ALA A 59 12.38 -16.58 -11.71
CA ALA A 59 11.85 -15.26 -12.06
C ALA A 59 11.37 -15.16 -13.53
N PRO A 60 12.03 -15.78 -14.52
CA PRO A 60 11.55 -15.75 -15.91
C PRO A 60 10.17 -16.39 -16.12
N ALA A 61 9.71 -17.25 -15.20
CA ALA A 61 8.40 -17.89 -15.28
C ALA A 61 7.26 -17.03 -14.72
N VAL A 62 7.58 -15.90 -14.07
CA VAL A 62 6.57 -15.01 -13.47
C VAL A 62 6.25 -13.88 -14.43
N VAL A 63 4.97 -13.67 -14.69
CA VAL A 63 4.49 -12.63 -15.62
C VAL A 63 3.58 -11.63 -14.91
N ASN A 64 3.51 -10.43 -15.44
CA ASN A 64 2.51 -9.44 -15.04
C ASN A 64 1.27 -9.58 -15.93
N ILE A 65 0.08 -9.47 -15.34
CA ILE A 65 -1.20 -9.59 -16.02
C ILE A 65 -1.98 -8.30 -15.77
N SER A 66 -2.32 -7.61 -16.84
CA SER A 66 -3.20 -6.45 -16.81
C SER A 66 -4.49 -6.78 -17.53
N THR A 67 -5.62 -6.48 -16.90
CA THR A 67 -6.93 -6.61 -17.54
C THR A 67 -7.65 -5.28 -17.55
N ARG A 68 -8.36 -5.00 -18.63
CA ARG A 68 -9.30 -3.87 -18.72
C ARG A 68 -10.70 -4.43 -18.71
N GLN A 69 -11.56 -3.84 -17.89
CA GLN A 69 -12.90 -4.30 -17.65
C GLN A 69 -13.88 -3.16 -17.84
N ARG A 70 -15.02 -3.48 -18.45
CA ARG A 70 -16.14 -2.58 -18.63
C ARG A 70 -17.16 -2.82 -17.54
N VAL A 71 -17.27 -1.95 -16.55
CA VAL A 71 -18.20 -2.14 -15.41
C VAL A 71 -19.37 -1.18 -15.52
N LYS A 72 -20.59 -1.70 -15.40
CA LYS A 72 -21.81 -0.89 -15.32
C LYS A 72 -21.97 -0.39 -13.88
N VAL A 73 -21.82 0.92 -13.70
CA VAL A 73 -22.03 1.61 -12.43
C VAL A 73 -23.42 2.23 -12.44
N GLN A 74 -24.26 1.79 -11.52
CA GLN A 74 -25.56 2.40 -11.32
C GLN A 74 -25.35 3.63 -10.44
N ASN A 75 -25.42 4.82 -11.05
CA ASN A 75 -25.40 6.09 -10.33
C ASN A 75 -26.75 6.24 -9.61
N GLN A 76 -26.86 5.65 -8.41
CA GLN A 76 -27.97 5.96 -7.51
C GLN A 76 -27.67 7.29 -6.83
N ASN A 77 -28.58 8.25 -6.98
CA ASN A 77 -28.52 9.51 -6.25
C ASN A 77 -28.69 9.20 -4.75
N PRO A 78 -27.68 9.48 -3.89
CA PRO A 78 -27.75 9.18 -2.45
C PRO A 78 -28.82 9.99 -1.72
N PHE A 79 -29.36 11.04 -2.33
CA PHE A 79 -30.42 11.88 -1.79
C PHE A 79 -31.81 11.52 -2.33
N ALA A 80 -31.93 10.48 -3.17
CA ALA A 80 -33.22 10.03 -3.70
C ALA A 80 -34.22 9.71 -2.58
N GLY A 81 -35.42 10.29 -2.66
CA GLY A 81 -36.47 10.13 -1.63
C GLY A 81 -36.33 11.06 -0.40
N THR A 82 -35.35 11.96 -0.39
CA THR A 82 -35.19 12.99 0.66
C THR A 82 -35.68 14.36 0.17
N PRO A 83 -36.06 15.31 1.05
CA PRO A 83 -36.40 16.68 0.66
C PRO A 83 -35.23 17.45 0.04
N PHE A 84 -34.02 16.91 0.12
CA PHE A 84 -32.81 17.44 -0.49
C PHE A 84 -32.57 16.89 -1.91
N ALA A 85 -33.38 15.93 -2.37
CA ALA A 85 -33.26 15.32 -3.69
C ALA A 85 -33.25 16.38 -4.80
N ASP A 86 -34.20 17.32 -4.74
CA ASP A 86 -34.35 18.39 -5.74
C ASP A 86 -33.25 19.46 -5.64
N LEU A 87 -32.62 19.59 -4.47
CA LEU A 87 -31.56 20.58 -4.23
C LEU A 87 -30.17 20.09 -4.67
N PHE A 88 -29.92 18.77 -4.61
CA PHE A 88 -28.59 18.19 -4.88
C PHE A 88 -28.57 17.13 -6.01
N GLY A 89 -29.69 16.87 -6.68
CA GLY A 89 -29.71 15.91 -7.79
C GLY A 89 -31.04 15.71 -8.51
N GLY A 90 -31.99 16.65 -8.38
CA GLY A 90 -33.28 16.62 -9.05
C GLY A 90 -33.13 17.12 -10.48
N GLY A 91 -32.86 16.21 -11.41
CA GLY A 91 -32.88 16.58 -12.82
C GLY A 91 -32.61 15.44 -13.77
N GLN A 92 -31.72 14.50 -13.44
CA GLN A 92 -31.45 13.40 -14.34
C GLN A 92 -31.12 12.15 -13.54
N GLN A 93 -32.01 11.17 -13.66
CA GLN A 93 -31.66 9.78 -13.45
C GLN A 93 -30.61 9.45 -14.51
N GLN A 94 -29.34 9.69 -14.18
CA GLN A 94 -28.24 9.29 -15.04
C GLN A 94 -28.37 7.77 -15.18
N GLY A 95 -28.70 7.33 -16.40
CA GLY A 95 -28.77 5.93 -16.72
C GLY A 95 -27.48 5.20 -16.32
N PRO A 96 -27.49 3.86 -16.30
CA PRO A 96 -26.30 3.09 -15.96
C PRO A 96 -25.08 3.63 -16.72
N THR A 97 -24.11 4.17 -16.00
CA THR A 97 -22.89 4.68 -16.62
C THR A 97 -21.92 3.53 -16.72
N THR A 98 -21.21 3.45 -17.83
CA THR A 98 -20.16 2.46 -18.00
C THR A 98 -18.85 3.10 -17.60
N ARG A 99 -18.09 2.44 -16.72
CA ARG A 99 -16.77 2.87 -16.28
C ARG A 99 -15.75 1.81 -16.66
N GLU A 100 -14.61 2.25 -17.16
CA GLU A 100 -13.44 1.40 -17.33
C GLU A 100 -12.81 1.16 -15.96
N ALA A 101 -12.64 -0.12 -15.64
CA ALA A 101 -11.88 -0.59 -14.49
C ALA A 101 -10.65 -1.35 -14.99
N GLN A 102 -9.58 -1.33 -14.21
CA GLN A 102 -8.36 -2.08 -14.51
C GLN A 102 -8.09 -3.04 -13.36
N SER A 103 -7.68 -4.26 -13.70
CA SER A 103 -7.12 -5.22 -12.75
C SER A 103 -5.65 -5.47 -13.07
N LEU A 104 -4.86 -5.65 -12.02
CA LEU A 104 -3.44 -5.97 -12.12
C LEU A 104 -3.18 -7.17 -11.21
N GLY A 105 -2.39 -8.11 -11.71
CA GLY A 105 -2.00 -9.29 -10.97
C GLY A 105 -0.75 -9.93 -11.56
N SER A 106 -0.25 -10.96 -10.89
CA SER A 106 0.80 -11.81 -11.43
C SER A 106 0.23 -13.11 -11.99
N GLY A 107 1.02 -13.78 -12.82
CA GLY A 107 0.77 -15.14 -13.26
C GLY A 107 2.06 -15.94 -13.35
N PHE A 108 1.91 -17.24 -13.58
CA PHE A 108 3.02 -18.17 -13.76
C PHE A 108 2.87 -18.94 -15.06
N ILE A 109 3.95 -19.03 -15.83
CA ILE A 109 4.04 -19.91 -16.99
C ILE A 109 4.24 -21.34 -16.50
N ILE A 110 3.31 -22.23 -16.83
CA ILE A 110 3.31 -23.62 -16.35
C ILE A 110 3.68 -24.64 -17.43
N SER A 111 3.68 -24.25 -18.71
CA SER A 111 4.07 -25.09 -19.84
C SER A 111 4.84 -24.28 -20.88
N ALA A 112 5.72 -24.94 -21.62
CA ALA A 112 6.43 -24.39 -22.78
C ALA A 112 5.48 -23.97 -23.92
N ASP A 113 4.24 -24.47 -23.91
CA ASP A 113 3.20 -24.09 -24.88
C ASP A 113 2.62 -22.70 -24.61
N GLY A 114 3.03 -22.02 -23.53
CA GLY A 114 2.59 -20.66 -23.19
C GLY A 114 1.37 -20.58 -22.27
N TYR A 115 1.01 -21.68 -21.59
CA TYR A 115 -0.07 -21.66 -20.60
C TYR A 115 0.34 -20.86 -19.35
N VAL A 116 -0.47 -19.87 -18.99
CA VAL A 116 -0.30 -19.02 -17.82
C VAL A 116 -1.43 -19.27 -16.82
N VAL A 117 -1.06 -19.47 -15.55
CA VAL A 117 -2.01 -19.57 -14.44
C VAL A 117 -1.99 -18.28 -13.64
N THR A 118 -3.18 -17.75 -13.32
CA THR A 118 -3.37 -16.60 -12.44
C THR A 118 -4.60 -16.79 -11.56
N ASN A 119 -4.82 -15.85 -10.65
CA ASN A 119 -6.00 -15.84 -9.81
C ASN A 119 -7.25 -15.47 -10.64
N ASN A 120 -8.36 -16.13 -10.35
CA ASN A 120 -9.64 -15.89 -11.02
C ASN A 120 -10.09 -14.41 -10.99
N HIS A 121 -9.89 -13.72 -9.86
CA HIS A 121 -10.32 -12.32 -9.71
C HIS A 121 -9.52 -11.33 -10.59
N VAL A 122 -8.38 -11.75 -11.16
CA VAL A 122 -7.59 -10.91 -12.07
C VAL A 122 -8.25 -10.87 -13.45
N ILE A 123 -8.81 -12.01 -13.89
CA ILE A 123 -9.29 -12.26 -15.25
C ILE A 123 -10.82 -12.34 -15.37
N VAL A 124 -11.56 -12.21 -14.26
CA VAL A 124 -13.02 -12.17 -14.25
C VAL A 124 -13.50 -10.83 -13.73
N ALA A 125 -14.51 -10.26 -14.39
CA ALA A 125 -15.21 -9.07 -13.91
C ALA A 125 -16.32 -9.46 -12.91
N ASP A 126 -16.45 -8.71 -11.81
CA ASP A 126 -17.41 -8.99 -10.74
C ASP A 126 -18.86 -8.76 -11.19
N GLY A 127 -19.51 -9.72 -11.86
CA GLY A 127 -20.95 -9.85 -12.11
C GLY A 127 -21.71 -8.66 -12.74
N ARG A 128 -21.04 -7.53 -12.93
CA ARG A 128 -21.54 -6.20 -13.30
C ARG A 128 -20.79 -5.65 -14.50
N GLY A 129 -19.93 -6.46 -15.11
CA GLY A 129 -19.07 -6.04 -16.20
C GLY A 129 -18.57 -7.19 -17.05
N GLU A 130 -17.83 -6.81 -18.09
CA GLU A 130 -17.19 -7.71 -19.05
C GLU A 130 -15.70 -7.38 -19.12
N VAL A 131 -14.85 -8.39 -19.31
CA VAL A 131 -13.42 -8.18 -19.54
C VAL A 131 -13.23 -7.82 -21.00
N GLU A 132 -12.66 -6.66 -21.27
CA GLU A 132 -12.43 -6.17 -22.63
C GLU A 132 -11.12 -6.69 -23.22
N SER A 133 -10.09 -6.76 -22.40
CA SER A 133 -8.75 -7.18 -22.83
C SER A 133 -7.94 -7.73 -21.67
N ILE A 134 -7.15 -8.76 -21.94
CA ILE A 134 -6.13 -9.29 -21.05
C ILE A 134 -4.78 -9.12 -21.76
N THR A 135 -3.81 -8.56 -21.05
CA THR A 135 -2.44 -8.36 -21.53
C THR A 135 -1.48 -9.00 -20.55
N VAL A 136 -0.62 -9.87 -21.07
CA VAL A 136 0.45 -10.54 -20.32
C VAL A 136 1.76 -9.85 -20.67
N THR A 137 2.46 -9.34 -19.66
CA THR A 137 3.78 -8.74 -19.80
C THR A 137 4.83 -9.68 -19.23
N MET A 138 5.76 -10.09 -20.08
CA MET A 138 6.91 -10.91 -19.72
C MET A 138 7.97 -10.07 -18.95
N PRO A 139 8.88 -10.71 -18.19
CA PRO A 139 9.94 -10.01 -17.47
C PRO A 139 10.91 -9.21 -18.36
N ASP A 140 11.04 -9.57 -19.63
CA ASP A 140 11.85 -8.87 -20.64
C ASP A 140 11.14 -7.63 -21.22
N GLY A 141 9.89 -7.37 -20.81
CA GLY A 141 9.05 -6.26 -21.27
C GLY A 141 8.18 -6.59 -22.49
N ASN A 142 8.26 -7.81 -23.03
CA ASN A 142 7.40 -8.20 -24.15
C ASN A 142 5.94 -8.37 -23.70
N GLU A 143 5.00 -7.85 -24.49
CA GLU A 143 3.57 -7.90 -24.19
C GLU A 143 2.82 -8.81 -25.17
N PHE A 144 1.90 -9.60 -24.64
CA PHE A 144 1.08 -10.53 -25.40
C PHE A 144 -0.41 -10.34 -25.06
N PRO A 145 -1.30 -10.26 -26.07
CA PRO A 145 -2.73 -10.35 -25.83
C PRO A 145 -3.12 -11.81 -25.54
N ALA A 146 -4.12 -12.00 -24.66
CA ALA A 146 -4.66 -13.31 -24.28
C ALA A 146 -6.18 -13.36 -24.46
#